data_AF-A0A8B9XE99-F1
#
_entry.id   AF-A0A8B9XE99-F1
#
_cell.length_a   1.000
_cell.length_b   1.000
_cell.length_c   1.000
_cell.angle_alpha   90.00
_cell.angle_beta   90.00
_cell.angle_gamma   90.00
#
_symmetry.space_group_name_H-M   'P 1'
#
loop_
_entity.id
_entity.type
_entity.pdbx_description
1 polymer ?
#
loop_
_entity_poly.entity_id
_entity_poly.type
_entity_poly.pdbx_seq_one_letter_code
_entity_poly.pdbx_strand_id
1 'polypeptide(L)'
;MRRARSGGATKPRGQKRPGTSRAPASAPSADRARRPAVQAGGGSRAAARQPAAKRRSPPVQEAGPGEPPPVPPLPPPPPSALTASELDLGEQRERWETFQKRQRLSFEGAAKLLLDTYEYQGLVKHTGGCHCGAVRFEVWASADLHIFDCNCSICKKKQNKHFIVPASRFKLLKGADSITTYTFNTHKAQHTFCKRCGVQSFYSPRSNPGGFGIAPHCLDEGTVRSVVVEEFNGSDWEKAMKEHKTIKNMSKE
;
A
#
# COMPACT_ATOMS: atom_id res chain seq x y z
N MET A 1 -17.01 14.25 65.31
CA MET A 1 -16.24 15.28 66.05
C MET A 1 -14.84 15.41 65.43
N ARG A 2 -14.38 16.66 65.17
CA ARG A 2 -12.99 17.14 64.87
C ARG A 2 -12.36 16.66 63.52
N ARG A 3 -12.07 17.51 62.49
CA ARG A 3 -11.03 18.58 62.30
C ARG A 3 -9.61 18.09 62.68
N ALA A 4 -8.49 18.31 61.96
CA ALA A 4 -8.02 19.35 61.02
C ALA A 4 -6.78 18.84 60.21
N ARG A 5 -6.55 19.27 58.95
CA ARG A 5 -5.47 20.15 58.42
C ARG A 5 -4.11 20.19 59.17
N SER A 6 -2.99 20.03 58.42
CA SER A 6 -1.97 21.07 58.05
C SER A 6 -0.55 20.50 57.87
N GLY A 7 0.14 20.83 56.76
CA GLY A 7 1.44 21.55 56.78
C GLY A 7 2.54 20.69 56.12
N GLY A 8 3.55 21.17 55.38
CA GLY A 8 3.99 22.53 55.10
C GLY A 8 4.97 22.55 53.90
N ALA A 9 5.27 23.77 53.45
CA ALA A 9 6.16 24.07 52.34
C ALA A 9 7.60 24.31 52.83
N THR A 10 8.60 23.93 52.03
CA THR A 10 9.94 24.54 52.05
C THR A 10 10.59 24.49 50.67
N LYS A 11 10.88 25.69 50.12
CA LYS A 11 11.96 25.99 49.18
C LYS A 11 13.02 26.76 50.01
N PRO A 12 14.33 26.72 49.69
CA PRO A 12 14.85 27.85 48.91
C PRO A 12 16.12 27.59 48.06
N ARG A 13 16.39 28.58 47.16
CA ARG A 13 17.69 29.11 46.66
C ARG A 13 18.68 28.11 46.03
N GLY A 14 19.17 28.27 44.80
CA GLY A 14 19.45 29.48 44.01
C GLY A 14 20.97 29.65 43.90
N GLN A 15 21.55 29.50 42.71
CA GLN A 15 22.87 30.07 42.38
C GLN A 15 22.99 30.36 40.88
N LYS A 16 23.66 31.48 40.61
CA LYS A 16 23.70 32.28 39.38
C LYS A 16 24.81 31.83 38.42
N ARG A 17 24.59 32.16 37.14
CA ARG A 17 25.57 32.24 36.03
C ARG A 17 26.66 33.31 36.28
N PRO A 18 27.74 33.30 35.47
CA PRO A 18 27.86 34.28 34.36
C PRO A 18 28.32 33.59 33.05
N GLY A 19 27.90 33.98 31.83
CA GLY A 19 28.27 35.20 31.06
C GLY A 19 29.58 34.90 30.28
N THR A 20 29.82 35.12 28.98
CA THR A 20 29.40 36.04 27.90
C THR A 20 30.06 35.51 26.60
N SER A 21 29.61 35.66 25.34
CA SER A 21 29.55 36.86 24.46
C SER A 21 28.95 36.39 23.10
N ARG A 22 27.91 37.02 22.52
CA ARG A 22 27.83 38.18 21.61
C ARG A 22 28.54 38.05 20.23
N ALA A 23 27.75 37.65 19.20
CA ALA A 23 27.53 38.15 17.80
C ALA A 23 28.73 38.68 16.95
N PRO A 24 28.75 38.57 15.60
CA PRO A 24 27.66 38.94 14.64
C PRO A 24 27.40 37.89 13.51
N ALA A 25 26.20 37.74 12.94
CA ALA A 25 25.54 38.57 11.92
C ALA A 25 26.40 38.86 10.67
N SER A 26 26.25 38.03 9.65
CA SER A 26 26.67 38.31 8.27
C SER A 26 25.55 37.93 7.29
N ALA A 27 25.22 38.89 6.43
CA ALA A 27 24.07 38.96 5.54
C ALA A 27 24.13 37.95 4.37
N PRO A 28 22.99 37.64 3.72
CA PRO A 28 22.99 36.92 2.45
C PRO A 28 23.42 37.87 1.32
N SER A 29 24.47 37.51 0.60
CA SER A 29 24.85 38.20 -0.63
C SER A 29 23.90 37.78 -1.75
N ALA A 30 23.18 38.76 -2.29
CA ALA A 30 22.33 38.62 -3.45
C ALA A 30 23.21 38.54 -4.70
N ASP A 31 23.36 37.33 -5.28
CA ASP A 31 23.94 37.20 -6.61
C ASP A 31 22.83 37.13 -7.66
N ARG A 32 22.75 38.24 -8.39
CA ARG A 32 21.75 38.61 -9.38
C ARG A 32 22.18 37.99 -10.71
N ALA A 33 21.93 36.70 -10.89
CA ALA A 33 22.11 36.07 -12.20
C ALA A 33 21.01 36.54 -13.18
N ARG A 34 21.46 37.34 -14.16
CA ARG A 34 20.72 37.88 -15.30
C ARG A 34 19.80 36.86 -15.96
N ARG A 35 18.53 37.23 -16.13
CA ARG A 35 17.68 36.80 -17.25
C ARG A 35 18.28 37.35 -18.56
N PRO A 36 18.39 36.58 -19.64
CA PRO A 36 18.21 37.12 -20.98
C PRO A 36 16.73 37.09 -21.34
N ALA A 37 16.24 38.24 -21.79
CA ALA A 37 14.96 38.38 -22.47
C ALA A 37 15.06 37.84 -23.89
N VAL A 38 13.99 37.16 -24.30
CA VAL A 38 13.31 37.22 -25.61
C VAL A 38 14.19 37.42 -26.85
N GLN A 39 14.24 36.39 -27.70
CA GLN A 39 14.16 36.60 -29.14
C GLN A 39 12.99 35.81 -29.71
N ALA A 40 11.96 36.56 -30.12
CA ALA A 40 10.95 36.12 -31.06
C ALA A 40 11.54 36.23 -32.47
N GLY A 41 11.58 35.12 -33.18
CA GLY A 41 11.68 35.02 -34.64
C GLY A 41 10.93 33.74 -35.00
N GLY A 42 9.83 33.75 -35.76
CA GLY A 42 9.68 34.44 -37.03
C GLY A 42 10.18 33.51 -38.12
N GLY A 43 9.35 32.57 -38.58
CA GLY A 43 9.76 31.58 -39.59
C GLY A 43 8.71 30.52 -39.89
N SER A 44 7.57 30.94 -40.43
CA SER A 44 6.60 30.04 -41.05
C SER A 44 7.21 29.45 -42.33
N ARG A 45 7.33 28.12 -42.42
CA ARG A 45 7.45 27.40 -43.69
C ARG A 45 6.58 26.15 -43.65
N ALA A 46 5.40 26.30 -44.24
CA ALA A 46 4.54 25.20 -44.64
C ALA A 46 5.29 24.31 -45.64
N ALA A 47 5.60 23.07 -45.24
CA ALA A 47 6.04 22.03 -46.17
C ALA A 47 4.80 21.34 -46.74
N ALA A 48 4.66 21.46 -48.06
CA ALA A 48 3.59 20.90 -48.86
C ALA A 48 3.46 19.39 -48.69
N ARG A 49 2.24 18.93 -48.45
CA ARG A 49 1.85 17.51 -48.55
C ARG A 49 1.93 17.08 -50.01
N GLN A 50 2.76 16.07 -50.30
CA GLN A 50 2.70 15.34 -51.58
C GLN A 50 1.60 14.27 -51.50
N PRO A 51 0.83 14.02 -52.58
CA PRO A 51 -0.21 13.00 -52.60
C PRO A 51 0.39 11.60 -52.75
N ALA A 52 -0.07 10.66 -51.91
CA ALA A 52 0.35 9.27 -51.94
C ALA A 52 -0.12 8.56 -53.21
N ALA A 53 0.81 7.94 -53.93
CA ALA A 53 0.55 7.06 -55.06
C ALA A 53 -0.20 5.79 -54.60
N LYS A 54 -1.33 5.48 -55.25
CA LYS A 54 -2.10 4.25 -55.05
C LYS A 54 -1.27 3.04 -55.49
N ARG A 55 -0.75 2.26 -54.54
CA ARG A 55 -0.28 0.89 -54.80
C ARG A 55 -1.49 -0.03 -54.97
N ARG A 56 -1.61 -0.67 -56.14
CA ARG A 56 -2.54 -1.78 -56.38
C ARG A 56 -2.00 -3.03 -55.67
N SER A 57 -2.84 -3.69 -54.88
CA SER A 57 -2.56 -5.01 -54.31
C SER A 57 -2.78 -6.11 -55.37
N PRO A 58 -2.04 -7.24 -55.33
CA PRO A 58 -2.30 -8.39 -56.19
C PRO A 58 -3.56 -9.17 -55.74
N PRO A 59 -4.16 -10.00 -56.61
CA PRO A 59 -5.41 -10.68 -56.31
C PRO A 59 -5.19 -11.84 -55.31
N VAL A 60 -6.10 -11.92 -54.33
CA VAL A 60 -6.18 -13.00 -53.36
C VAL A 60 -6.88 -14.19 -54.03
N GLN A 61 -6.25 -15.37 -54.01
CA GLN A 61 -6.90 -16.63 -54.38
C GLN A 61 -7.78 -17.08 -53.20
N GLU A 62 -9.06 -17.33 -53.46
CA GLU A 62 -9.95 -17.95 -52.48
C GLU A 62 -9.64 -19.46 -52.39
N ALA A 63 -9.19 -19.90 -51.22
CA ALA A 63 -9.15 -21.31 -50.86
C ALA A 63 -10.55 -21.72 -50.34
N GLY A 64 -11.09 -22.82 -50.88
CA GLY A 64 -12.38 -23.39 -50.46
C GLY A 64 -12.39 -23.83 -48.98
N PRO A 65 -13.57 -24.15 -48.43
CA PRO A 65 -13.72 -24.43 -47.01
C PRO A 65 -13.11 -25.80 -46.68
N GLY A 66 -11.93 -25.80 -46.06
CA GLY A 66 -11.38 -26.98 -45.39
C GLY A 66 -12.14 -27.25 -44.10
N GLU A 67 -12.50 -28.51 -43.87
CA GLU A 67 -13.18 -28.98 -42.66
C GLU A 67 -12.34 -28.66 -41.41
N PRO A 68 -12.95 -28.13 -40.32
CA PRO A 68 -12.20 -27.80 -39.12
C PRO A 68 -11.67 -29.07 -38.43
N PRO A 69 -10.49 -28.99 -37.77
CA PRO A 69 -9.93 -30.14 -37.07
C PRO A 69 -10.87 -30.60 -35.93
N PRO A 70 -10.89 -31.91 -35.61
CA PRO A 70 -11.74 -32.45 -34.58
C PRO A 70 -11.41 -31.82 -33.21
N VAL A 71 -12.44 -31.34 -32.53
CA VAL A 71 -12.35 -30.78 -31.18
C VAL A 71 -11.95 -31.91 -30.22
N PRO A 72 -10.94 -31.74 -29.35
CA PRO A 72 -10.59 -32.74 -28.36
C PRO A 72 -11.80 -32.99 -27.42
N PRO A 73 -12.00 -34.25 -26.95
CA PRO A 73 -13.12 -34.57 -26.08
C PRO A 73 -13.02 -33.74 -24.79
N LEU A 74 -14.17 -33.19 -24.37
CA LEU A 74 -14.31 -32.47 -23.12
C LEU A 74 -13.86 -33.36 -21.95
N PRO A 75 -13.16 -32.81 -20.95
CA PRO A 75 -12.85 -33.57 -19.73
C PRO A 75 -14.15 -34.07 -19.08
N PRO A 76 -14.12 -35.25 -18.44
CA PRO A 76 -15.30 -35.78 -17.76
C PRO A 76 -15.79 -34.77 -16.72
N PRO A 77 -17.12 -34.64 -16.54
CA PRO A 77 -17.66 -33.77 -15.51
C PRO A 77 -17.09 -34.16 -14.14
N PRO A 78 -16.84 -33.20 -13.24
CA PRO A 78 -16.43 -33.51 -11.88
C PRO A 78 -17.48 -34.46 -11.26
N PRO A 79 -17.07 -35.38 -10.35
CA PRO A 79 -18.00 -36.27 -9.68
C PRO A 79 -19.14 -35.45 -9.07
N SER A 80 -20.38 -35.94 -9.22
CA SER A 80 -21.57 -35.30 -8.67
C SER A 80 -21.32 -34.93 -7.22
N ALA A 81 -21.48 -33.65 -6.89
CA ALA A 81 -21.29 -33.16 -5.53
C ALA A 81 -22.17 -33.99 -4.59
N LEU A 82 -21.56 -34.53 -3.52
CA LEU A 82 -22.29 -35.22 -2.46
C LEU A 82 -23.42 -34.30 -1.97
N THR A 83 -24.62 -34.85 -1.87
CA THR A 83 -25.75 -34.09 -1.34
C THR A 83 -25.51 -33.82 0.15
N ALA A 84 -26.00 -32.69 0.68
CA ALA A 84 -25.86 -32.37 2.11
C ALA A 84 -26.41 -33.48 3.04
N SER A 85 -27.31 -34.32 2.53
CA SER A 85 -27.88 -35.50 3.19
C SER A 85 -26.96 -36.72 3.26
N GLU A 86 -25.89 -36.79 2.47
CA GLU A 86 -24.95 -37.93 2.44
C GLU A 86 -23.68 -37.69 3.27
N LEU A 87 -23.48 -36.45 3.75
CA LEU A 87 -22.28 -36.04 4.48
C LEU A 87 -22.46 -36.29 5.98
N ASP A 88 -22.17 -37.51 6.44
CA ASP A 88 -22.10 -37.82 7.86
C ASP A 88 -20.78 -37.28 8.46
N LEU A 89 -20.91 -36.27 9.32
CA LEU A 89 -19.79 -35.62 9.97
C LEU A 89 -19.30 -36.37 11.22
N GLY A 90 -20.07 -37.33 11.75
CA GLY A 90 -19.72 -38.08 12.96
C GLY A 90 -19.17 -37.19 14.10
N GLU A 91 -18.02 -37.57 14.67
CA GLU A 91 -17.30 -36.82 15.73
C GLU A 91 -16.90 -35.40 15.32
N GLN A 92 -16.80 -35.11 14.01
CA GLN A 92 -16.46 -33.76 13.53
C GLN A 92 -17.57 -32.75 13.86
N ARG A 93 -18.83 -33.20 13.97
CA ARG A 93 -19.97 -32.35 14.36
C ARG A 93 -19.78 -31.80 15.77
N GLU A 94 -19.44 -32.65 16.73
CA GLU A 94 -19.25 -32.25 18.12
C GLU A 94 -18.05 -31.29 18.27
N ARG A 95 -16.95 -31.59 17.57
CA ARG A 95 -15.77 -30.71 17.51
C ARG A 95 -16.14 -29.34 16.93
N TRP A 96 -16.96 -29.31 15.87
CA TRP A 96 -17.43 -28.09 15.23
C TRP A 96 -18.33 -27.24 16.13
N GLU A 97 -19.30 -27.86 16.81
CA GLU A 97 -20.16 -27.17 17.77
C GLU A 97 -19.36 -26.62 18.97
N THR A 98 -18.40 -27.40 19.45
CA THR A 98 -17.48 -26.97 20.52
C THR A 98 -16.65 -25.77 20.07
N PHE A 99 -16.14 -25.79 18.84
CA PHE A 99 -15.42 -24.67 18.24
C PHE A 99 -16.29 -23.40 18.16
N GLN A 100 -17.50 -23.50 17.62
CA GLN A 100 -18.43 -22.36 17.53
C GLN A 100 -18.74 -21.76 18.91
N LYS A 101 -19.02 -22.61 19.92
CA LYS A 101 -19.30 -22.17 21.29
C LYS A 101 -18.09 -21.46 21.91
N ARG A 102 -16.89 -22.02 21.75
CA ARG A 102 -15.65 -21.42 22.27
C ARG A 102 -15.34 -20.07 21.63
N GLN A 103 -15.54 -19.96 20.31
CA GLN A 103 -15.27 -18.74 19.55
C GLN A 103 -16.44 -17.76 19.52
N ARG A 104 -17.60 -18.15 20.07
CA ARG A 104 -18.86 -17.38 20.06
C ARG A 104 -19.28 -16.97 18.63
N LEU A 105 -19.19 -17.90 17.69
CA LEU A 105 -19.49 -17.66 16.28
C LEU A 105 -20.85 -18.28 15.89
N SER A 106 -21.54 -17.61 14.96
CA SER A 106 -22.61 -18.24 14.19
C SER A 106 -22.03 -19.27 13.22
N PHE A 107 -22.90 -20.10 12.61
CA PHE A 107 -22.48 -21.02 11.55
C PHE A 107 -21.75 -20.29 10.41
N GLU A 108 -22.34 -19.21 9.88
CA GLU A 108 -21.72 -18.39 8.84
C GLU A 108 -20.41 -17.74 9.31
N GLY A 109 -20.35 -17.28 10.56
CA GLY A 109 -19.15 -16.69 11.14
C GLY A 109 -18.00 -17.70 11.26
N ALA A 110 -18.32 -18.94 11.62
CA ALA A 110 -17.36 -20.02 11.71
C ALA A 110 -16.90 -20.49 10.32
N ALA A 111 -17.82 -20.60 9.35
CA ALA A 111 -17.48 -20.89 7.96
C ALA A 111 -16.56 -19.83 7.37
N LYS A 112 -16.88 -18.55 7.60
CA LYS A 112 -16.01 -17.44 7.20
C LYS A 112 -14.63 -17.54 7.84
N LEU A 113 -14.54 -17.81 9.14
CA LEU A 113 -13.26 -17.95 9.83
C LEU A 113 -12.43 -19.12 9.24
N LEU A 114 -13.06 -20.24 8.91
CA LEU A 114 -12.37 -21.35 8.25
C LEU A 114 -11.87 -20.98 6.85
N LEU A 115 -12.70 -20.31 6.04
CA LEU A 115 -12.31 -19.84 4.72
C LEU A 115 -11.15 -18.84 4.81
N ASP A 116 -11.26 -17.84 5.69
CA ASP A 116 -10.20 -16.86 5.94
C ASP A 116 -8.91 -17.56 6.42
N THR A 117 -9.00 -18.56 7.30
CA THR A 117 -7.82 -19.31 7.79
C THR A 117 -7.18 -20.17 6.71
N TYR A 118 -7.99 -20.72 5.80
CA TYR A 118 -7.52 -21.50 4.66
C TYR A 118 -6.85 -20.60 3.60
N GLU A 119 -7.49 -19.47 3.27
CA GLU A 119 -7.03 -18.54 2.24
C GLU A 119 -5.81 -17.72 2.70
N TYR A 120 -5.74 -17.38 3.98
CA TYR A 120 -4.71 -16.53 4.57
C TYR A 120 -3.88 -17.25 5.63
N GLN A 121 -3.45 -18.49 5.35
CA GLN A 121 -2.63 -19.28 6.26
C GLN A 121 -1.41 -18.50 6.78
N GLY A 122 -1.26 -18.47 8.11
CA GLY A 122 -0.15 -17.78 8.79
C GLY A 122 -0.26 -16.25 8.85
N LEU A 123 -1.37 -15.67 8.37
CA LEU A 123 -1.64 -14.24 8.45
C LEU A 123 -2.69 -13.94 9.51
N VAL A 124 -2.72 -12.68 9.93
CA VAL A 124 -3.76 -12.12 10.78
C VAL A 124 -4.39 -10.93 10.07
N LYS A 125 -5.64 -10.64 10.42
CA LYS A 125 -6.32 -9.47 9.91
C LYS A 125 -5.97 -8.26 10.77
N HIS A 126 -5.27 -7.30 10.17
CA HIS A 126 -5.09 -5.98 10.74
C HIS A 126 -6.20 -5.06 10.26
N THR A 127 -6.53 -4.07 11.09
CA THR A 127 -7.35 -2.94 10.67
C THR A 127 -6.57 -1.66 10.90
N GLY A 128 -6.95 -0.60 10.20
CA GLY A 128 -6.24 0.67 10.32
C GLY A 128 -6.95 1.78 9.56
N GLY A 129 -6.33 2.96 9.55
CA GLY A 129 -6.89 4.10 8.88
C GLY A 129 -6.07 5.37 9.00
N CYS A 130 -6.64 6.46 8.51
CA CYS A 130 -6.07 7.78 8.74
C CYS A 130 -6.40 8.29 10.16
N HIS A 131 -5.67 9.30 10.62
CA HIS A 131 -5.84 9.89 11.96
C HIS A 131 -7.28 10.32 12.28
N CYS A 132 -8.00 10.94 11.33
CA CYS A 132 -9.36 11.44 11.57
C CYS A 132 -10.45 10.36 11.42
N GLY A 133 -10.10 9.11 11.10
CA GLY A 133 -11.04 8.01 10.92
C GLY A 133 -11.92 8.10 9.67
N ALA A 134 -11.73 9.10 8.81
CA ALA A 134 -12.47 9.22 7.55
C ALA A 134 -12.11 8.12 6.55
N VAL A 135 -10.89 7.61 6.61
CA VAL A 135 -10.38 6.50 5.80
C VAL A 135 -10.10 5.32 6.72
N ARG A 136 -10.71 4.15 6.42
CA ARG A 136 -10.55 2.90 7.17
C ARG A 136 -10.34 1.73 6.23
N PHE A 137 -9.50 0.78 6.60
CA PHE A 137 -9.20 -0.41 5.82
C PHE A 137 -9.00 -1.64 6.71
N GLU A 138 -9.07 -2.81 6.09
CA GLU A 138 -8.55 -4.06 6.64
C GLU A 138 -7.48 -4.64 5.69
N VAL A 139 -6.53 -5.36 6.27
CA VAL A 139 -5.44 -6.00 5.54
C VAL A 139 -5.01 -7.31 6.19
N TRP A 140 -4.82 -8.35 5.39
CA TRP A 140 -4.25 -9.62 5.83
C TRP A 140 -2.72 -9.59 5.67
N ALA A 141 -2.00 -9.69 6.78
CA ALA A 141 -0.53 -9.72 6.81
C ALA A 141 -0.01 -10.52 8.00
N SER A 142 1.30 -10.77 8.03
CA SER A 142 1.95 -11.41 9.17
C SER A 142 1.84 -10.52 10.42
N ALA A 143 1.63 -11.11 11.60
CA ALA A 143 1.73 -10.39 12.86
C ALA A 143 3.17 -9.89 13.12
N ASP A 144 4.18 -10.55 12.54
CA ASP A 144 5.57 -10.09 12.51
C ASP A 144 5.81 -9.33 11.21
N LEU A 145 5.80 -7.99 11.29
CA LEU A 145 5.86 -7.13 10.13
C LEU A 145 7.29 -6.91 9.65
N HIS A 146 7.51 -7.08 8.35
CA HIS A 146 8.74 -6.67 7.67
C HIS A 146 8.52 -5.33 6.95
N ILE A 147 9.14 -4.28 7.47
CA ILE A 147 8.93 -2.89 7.06
C ILE A 147 10.12 -2.40 6.24
N PHE A 148 9.85 -1.76 5.10
CA PHE A 148 10.84 -1.06 4.31
C PHE A 148 10.91 0.42 4.69
N ASP A 149 12.12 0.91 4.95
CA ASP A 149 12.42 2.31 5.23
C ASP A 149 13.16 2.94 4.06
N CYS A 150 12.41 3.61 3.19
CA CYS A 150 12.93 4.14 1.93
C CYS A 150 13.48 5.56 2.09
N ASN A 151 14.70 5.78 1.62
CA ASN A 151 15.40 7.06 1.75
C ASN A 151 15.16 8.05 0.58
N CYS A 152 14.27 7.77 -0.37
CA CYS A 152 14.04 8.68 -1.50
C CYS A 152 13.41 10.01 -1.05
N SER A 153 13.47 11.04 -1.89
CA SER A 153 13.08 12.42 -1.52
C SER A 153 11.66 12.53 -0.93
N ILE A 154 10.67 11.85 -1.52
CA ILE A 154 9.30 11.85 -1.01
C ILE A 154 9.15 11.03 0.27
N CYS A 155 9.80 9.85 0.35
CA CYS A 155 9.69 8.96 1.50
C CYS A 155 10.36 9.57 2.73
N LYS A 156 11.51 10.23 2.58
CA LYS A 156 12.14 11.02 3.65
C LYS A 156 11.21 12.12 4.18
N LYS A 157 10.58 12.89 3.28
CA LYS A 157 9.67 13.98 3.68
C LYS A 157 8.40 13.46 4.38
N LYS A 158 7.89 12.30 3.95
CA LYS A 158 6.69 11.66 4.53
C LYS A 158 6.97 10.77 5.73
N GLN A 159 8.24 10.44 6.02
CA GLN A 159 8.62 9.35 6.93
C GLN A 159 7.91 8.03 6.56
N ASN A 160 7.90 7.71 5.25
CA ASN A 160 7.11 6.61 4.69
C ASN A 160 7.76 5.23 4.90
N LYS A 161 7.63 4.71 6.12
CA LYS A 161 7.92 3.31 6.45
C LYS A 161 6.69 2.46 6.11
N HIS A 162 6.86 1.32 5.44
CA HIS A 162 5.73 0.49 5.02
C HIS A 162 6.09 -0.99 4.83
N PHE A 163 5.14 -1.89 5.10
CA PHE A 163 5.16 -3.26 4.54
C PHE A 163 4.30 -3.30 3.28
N ILE A 164 4.49 -4.32 2.45
CA ILE A 164 3.77 -4.48 1.18
C ILE A 164 2.94 -5.76 1.22
N VAL A 165 1.70 -5.66 0.74
CA VAL A 165 0.79 -6.80 0.56
C VAL A 165 0.24 -6.81 -0.87
N PRO A 166 -0.13 -7.99 -1.42
CA PRO A 166 -0.91 -8.09 -2.64
C PRO A 166 -2.27 -7.38 -2.51
N ALA A 167 -2.81 -6.87 -3.62
CA ALA A 167 -4.11 -6.21 -3.61
C ALA A 167 -5.24 -7.13 -3.11
N SER A 168 -5.17 -8.44 -3.35
CA SER A 168 -6.12 -9.44 -2.85
C SER A 168 -6.20 -9.52 -1.32
N ARG A 169 -5.17 -9.04 -0.61
CA ARG A 169 -5.13 -9.01 0.87
C ARG A 169 -5.56 -7.69 1.48
N PHE A 170 -5.89 -6.68 0.68
CA PHE A 170 -6.27 -5.35 1.17
C PHE A 170 -7.71 -5.02 0.81
N LYS A 171 -8.43 -4.42 1.75
CA LYS A 171 -9.79 -3.92 1.50
C LYS A 171 -10.00 -2.55 2.13
N LEU A 172 -10.40 -1.59 1.31
CA LEU A 172 -10.86 -0.29 1.79
C LEU A 172 -12.27 -0.44 2.36
N LEU A 173 -12.45 -0.12 3.63
CA LEU A 173 -13.73 -0.21 4.34
C LEU A 173 -14.52 1.11 4.28
N LYS A 174 -13.83 2.25 4.28
CA LYS A 174 -14.43 3.59 4.29
C LYS A 174 -13.49 4.63 3.69
N GLY A 175 -14.06 5.67 3.08
CA GLY A 175 -13.34 6.91 2.75
C GLY A 175 -12.79 7.00 1.33
N ALA A 176 -13.39 6.29 0.37
CA ALA A 176 -13.02 6.36 -1.05
C ALA A 176 -13.14 7.79 -1.61
N ASP A 177 -14.11 8.56 -1.13
CA ASP A 177 -14.32 10.00 -1.42
C ASP A 177 -13.30 10.90 -0.69
N SER A 178 -12.81 10.44 0.46
CA SER A 178 -11.95 11.17 1.39
C SER A 178 -10.45 10.99 1.12
N ILE A 179 -10.07 10.21 0.10
CA ILE A 179 -8.69 10.04 -0.36
C ILE A 179 -8.39 10.87 -1.61
N THR A 180 -7.14 11.32 -1.73
CA THR A 180 -6.58 11.92 -2.95
C THR A 180 -5.22 11.28 -3.25
N THR A 181 -4.77 11.38 -4.50
CA THR A 181 -3.54 10.73 -4.97
C THR A 181 -2.59 11.77 -5.54
N TYR A 182 -1.32 11.67 -5.14
CA TYR A 182 -0.22 12.39 -5.75
C TYR A 182 0.70 11.43 -6.51
N THR A 183 1.07 11.78 -7.73
CA THR A 183 2.03 11.02 -8.57
C THR A 183 3.08 11.97 -9.12
N PHE A 184 4.28 11.46 -9.36
CA PHE A 184 5.38 12.23 -9.93
C PHE A 184 6.42 11.30 -10.58
N ASN A 185 7.41 11.88 -11.27
CA ASN A 185 8.49 11.16 -11.94
C ASN A 185 7.97 10.13 -12.95
N THR A 186 7.96 8.83 -12.60
CA THR A 186 7.46 7.78 -13.49
C THR A 186 5.94 7.63 -13.45
N HIS A 187 5.25 8.33 -12.55
CA HIS A 187 3.81 8.23 -12.29
C HIS A 187 3.29 6.83 -11.91
N LYS A 188 4.19 5.86 -11.68
CA LYS A 188 3.83 4.50 -11.27
C LYS A 188 3.46 4.39 -9.79
N ALA A 189 4.16 5.11 -8.91
CA ALA A 189 3.77 5.18 -7.51
C ALA A 189 2.57 6.11 -7.36
N GLN A 190 1.53 5.61 -6.70
CA GLN A 190 0.32 6.36 -6.39
C GLN A 190 0.31 6.66 -4.89
N HIS A 191 0.75 7.86 -4.52
CA HIS A 191 0.78 8.30 -3.12
C HIS A 191 -0.60 8.76 -2.67
N THR A 192 -1.40 7.83 -2.18
CA THR A 192 -2.78 8.05 -1.71
C THR A 192 -2.79 8.53 -0.26
N PHE A 193 -3.52 9.60 0.06
CA PHE A 193 -3.64 10.09 1.44
C PHE A 193 -4.99 10.75 1.71
N CYS A 194 -5.34 10.88 2.98
CA CYS A 194 -6.60 11.49 3.39
C CYS A 194 -6.60 12.99 3.07
N LYS A 195 -7.60 13.47 2.33
CA LYS A 195 -7.83 14.90 2.01
C LYS A 195 -8.05 15.76 3.27
N ARG A 196 -8.55 15.16 4.36
CA ARG A 196 -8.93 15.87 5.58
C ARG A 196 -7.77 16.06 6.55
N CYS A 197 -6.99 15.01 6.82
CA CYS A 197 -5.90 15.05 7.80
C CYS A 197 -4.49 14.86 7.21
N GLY A 198 -4.36 14.64 5.90
CA GLY A 198 -3.07 14.50 5.23
C GLY A 198 -2.35 13.15 5.43
N VAL A 199 -2.85 12.28 6.31
CA VAL A 199 -2.22 10.99 6.62
C VAL A 199 -2.29 10.04 5.42
N GLN A 200 -1.14 9.49 5.04
CA GLN A 200 -0.99 8.40 4.08
C GLN A 200 -0.98 7.06 4.84
N SER A 201 -2.15 6.44 5.01
CA SER A 201 -2.27 5.17 5.71
C SER A 201 -1.94 3.97 4.81
N PHE A 202 -2.11 4.11 3.50
CA PHE A 202 -1.67 3.17 2.47
C PHE A 202 -1.36 3.90 1.17
N TYR A 203 -0.63 3.26 0.25
CA TYR A 203 -0.36 3.79 -1.09
C TYR A 203 -0.01 2.65 -2.05
N SER A 204 -0.02 2.88 -3.37
CA SER A 204 0.47 1.90 -4.34
C SER A 204 1.94 2.19 -4.68
N PRO A 205 2.90 1.34 -4.27
CA PRO A 205 4.33 1.60 -4.49
C PRO A 205 4.75 1.33 -5.95
N ARG A 206 5.78 2.04 -6.41
CA ARG A 206 6.38 1.82 -7.75
C ARG A 206 6.94 0.40 -7.91
N SER A 207 7.50 -0.17 -6.85
CA SER A 207 8.12 -1.51 -6.87
C SER A 207 7.10 -2.64 -7.03
N ASN A 208 5.87 -2.42 -6.57
CA ASN A 208 4.81 -3.43 -6.47
C ASN A 208 3.45 -2.80 -6.85
N PRO A 209 3.22 -2.52 -8.15
CA PRO A 209 2.01 -1.82 -8.61
C PRO A 209 0.71 -2.63 -8.44
N GLY A 210 0.82 -3.96 -8.30
CA GLY A 210 -0.32 -4.86 -8.01
C GLY A 210 -0.61 -5.02 -6.52
N GLY A 211 -0.02 -4.18 -5.66
CA GLY A 211 -0.19 -4.26 -4.22
C GLY A 211 -0.25 -2.90 -3.55
N PHE A 212 -0.33 -2.94 -2.22
CA PHE A 212 -0.37 -1.76 -1.37
C PHE A 212 0.77 -1.76 -0.37
N GLY A 213 1.42 -0.61 -0.23
CA GLY A 213 2.30 -0.31 0.89
C GLY A 213 1.46 0.25 2.04
N ILE A 214 1.48 -0.42 3.19
CA ILE A 214 0.70 -0.03 4.37
C ILE A 214 1.64 0.61 5.40
N ALA A 215 1.26 1.79 5.90
CA ALA A 215 2.00 2.47 6.96
C ALA A 215 1.73 1.75 8.31
N PRO A 216 2.74 1.17 8.98
CA PRO A 216 2.50 0.36 10.18
C PRO A 216 1.98 1.19 11.35
N HIS A 217 2.35 2.47 11.43
CA HIS A 217 1.87 3.42 12.44
C HIS A 217 0.42 3.87 12.23
N CYS A 218 -0.23 3.41 11.15
CA CYS A 218 -1.65 3.65 10.88
C CYS A 218 -2.52 2.40 11.13
N LEU A 219 -1.93 1.30 11.62
CA LEU A 219 -2.67 0.14 12.09
C LEU A 219 -3.26 0.42 13.48
N ASP A 220 -4.44 -0.13 13.73
CA ASP A 220 -5.02 -0.19 15.06
C ASP A 220 -4.22 -1.18 15.93
N GLU A 221 -4.23 -0.96 17.24
CA GLU A 221 -3.49 -1.77 18.21
C GLU A 221 -4.04 -3.21 18.32
N GLY A 222 -3.18 -4.15 18.72
CA GLY A 222 -3.59 -5.48 19.18
C GLY A 222 -3.28 -6.66 18.25
N THR A 223 -2.85 -6.43 17.02
CA THR A 223 -2.57 -7.51 16.04
C THR A 223 -1.12 -7.62 15.60
N VAL A 224 -0.31 -6.59 15.83
CA VAL A 224 1.13 -6.59 15.53
C VAL A 224 1.90 -7.18 16.72
N ARG A 225 2.74 -8.17 16.46
CA ARG A 225 3.58 -8.85 17.45
C ARG A 225 5.01 -8.34 17.43
N SER A 226 5.61 -8.21 16.26
CA SER A 226 6.98 -7.71 16.11
C SER A 226 7.16 -6.92 14.82
N VAL A 227 8.22 -6.12 14.76
CA VAL A 227 8.55 -5.28 13.61
C VAL A 227 10.04 -5.39 13.34
N VAL A 228 10.40 -5.77 12.11
CA VAL A 228 11.76 -5.69 11.59
C VAL A 228 11.79 -4.64 10.49
N VAL A 229 12.79 -3.75 10.53
CA VAL A 229 12.95 -2.68 9.56
C VAL A 229 14.15 -2.95 8.68
N GLU A 230 13.94 -2.98 7.36
CA GLU A 230 14.96 -3.08 6.33
C GLU A 230 15.08 -1.72 5.61
N GLU A 231 16.30 -1.19 5.53
CA GLU A 231 16.54 0.06 4.81
C GLU A 231 16.50 -0.16 3.29
N PHE A 232 15.90 0.78 2.57
CA PHE A 232 15.86 0.76 1.11
C PHE A 232 16.46 2.05 0.53
N ASN A 233 17.49 1.91 -0.30
CA ASN A 233 18.11 3.04 -0.97
C ASN A 233 17.28 3.52 -2.19
N GLY A 234 16.18 4.21 -1.92
CA GLY A 234 15.33 4.76 -2.96
C GLY A 234 15.89 6.00 -3.67
N SER A 235 17.00 6.57 -3.19
CA SER A 235 17.71 7.66 -3.89
C SER A 235 18.43 7.14 -5.14
N ASP A 236 18.88 5.87 -5.11
CA ASP A 236 19.43 5.15 -6.26
C ASP A 236 18.53 3.94 -6.59
N TRP A 237 17.29 4.24 -6.98
CA TRP A 237 16.22 3.23 -7.11
C TRP A 237 16.56 2.12 -8.12
N GLU A 238 17.16 2.46 -9.26
CA GLU A 238 17.44 1.48 -10.32
C GLU A 238 18.50 0.46 -9.88
N LYS A 239 19.54 0.91 -9.19
CA LYS A 239 20.55 0.03 -8.60
C LYS A 239 19.96 -0.79 -7.46
N ALA A 240 19.27 -0.12 -6.52
CA ALA A 240 18.66 -0.78 -5.37
C ALA A 240 17.72 -1.90 -5.82
N MET A 241 16.85 -1.65 -6.81
CA MET A 241 15.96 -2.70 -7.31
C MET A 241 16.72 -3.86 -7.95
N LYS A 242 17.86 -3.68 -8.60
CA LYS A 242 18.63 -4.82 -9.14
C LYS A 242 19.17 -5.72 -8.03
N GLU A 243 19.67 -5.12 -6.95
CA GLU A 243 20.36 -5.81 -5.86
C GLU A 243 19.41 -6.36 -4.79
N HIS A 244 18.25 -5.72 -4.58
CA HIS A 244 17.33 -6.06 -3.50
C HIS A 244 16.57 -7.35 -3.78
N LYS A 245 16.76 -8.35 -2.91
CA LYS A 245 16.20 -9.71 -3.08
C LYS A 245 14.75 -9.84 -2.58
N THR A 246 14.38 -9.06 -1.57
CA THR A 246 13.10 -9.24 -0.83
C THR A 246 11.93 -8.45 -1.42
N ILE A 247 12.12 -7.18 -1.81
CA ILE A 247 11.00 -6.28 -2.11
C ILE A 247 10.21 -6.60 -3.39
N LYS A 248 10.83 -7.21 -4.41
CA LYS A 248 10.24 -7.41 -5.76
C LYS A 248 9.04 -8.35 -5.81
N ASN A 249 8.93 -9.25 -4.84
CA ASN A 249 7.94 -10.32 -4.85
C ASN A 249 6.85 -10.10 -3.80
N MET A 250 6.88 -8.99 -3.05
CA MET A 250 5.97 -8.78 -1.91
C MET A 250 4.51 -8.59 -2.31
N SER A 251 4.20 -8.20 -3.56
CA SER A 251 2.82 -8.16 -4.06
C SER A 251 2.45 -9.30 -4.99
N LYS A 252 3.30 -10.32 -5.10
CA LYS A 252 2.95 -11.56 -5.81
C LYS A 252 2.27 -12.48 -4.82
N GLU A 253 1.31 -13.27 -5.32
CA GLU A 253 0.61 -14.28 -4.52
C GLU A 253 1.52 -15.47 -4.21
#